data_AF-A0AAZ1XT26-F1
#
_entry.id   AF-A0AAZ1XT26-F1
#
_cell.length_a   1.000
_cell.length_b   1.000
_cell.length_c   1.000
_cell.angle_alpha   90.00
_cell.angle_beta   90.00
_cell.angle_gamma   90.00
#
_symmetry.space_group_name_H-M   'P 1'
#
loop_
_entity.id
_entity.type
_entity.pdbx_description
1 polymer ?
#
loop_
_entity_poly.entity_id
_entity_poly.type
_entity_poly.pdbx_seq_one_letter_code
_entity_poly.pdbx_strand_id
1 'polypeptide(L)'
;MNVKLTKWGAVKDQVTRGPATVTDGKVEANLENADPELCIRLLQVPTVVNYSGLQRWLEASNRSWMVQFLELQGLDLLLEALERLSGRGCARISDALLQLTCVSCVRAIMNSSTGLHFILDNEGYVRTLAQALDTSNVMVKMQLFQLLAALAVFDPRGHRLALDALDNYKVCSLKKQQYRFSVIMNELHATDNIPYMVTLLSVVNVLVLQEEELRRRHRVRQEFIGLQLLDLLPRLRETQDKDLNIQCDVFEDSLSEDMEELERLYGGIDMSSHQQVFTTLYTTVTAVSRAMRLKWLSSRILQRILDDSGTNFSQNVAGNQRKWQTTTKYELCKY
;
A
#
# COMPACT_ATOMS: atom_id res chain seq x y z
N MET A 1 -8.59 -17.89 21.33
CA MET A 1 -9.37 -16.75 20.80
C MET A 1 -9.21 -15.59 21.78
N ASN A 2 -8.67 -14.40 21.47
CA ASN A 2 -8.08 -13.87 20.25
C ASN A 2 -7.34 -12.56 20.62
N VAL A 3 -6.12 -12.65 21.16
CA VAL A 3 -5.23 -11.47 21.37
C VAL A 3 -4.70 -10.94 20.01
N LYS A 4 -4.96 -11.69 18.93
CA LYS A 4 -4.44 -11.45 17.57
C LYS A 4 -5.35 -10.55 16.74
N LEU A 5 -6.67 -10.80 16.74
CA LEU A 5 -7.65 -9.86 16.16
C LEU A 5 -7.63 -8.50 16.89
N THR A 6 -7.20 -8.46 18.16
CA THR A 6 -7.14 -7.21 18.92
C THR A 6 -5.97 -6.32 18.54
N LYS A 7 -4.80 -6.86 18.15
CA LYS A 7 -3.66 -6.01 17.72
C LYS A 7 -3.94 -5.35 16.37
N TRP A 8 -4.34 -6.13 15.36
CA TRP A 8 -4.72 -5.57 14.05
C TRP A 8 -5.97 -4.69 14.14
N GLY A 9 -6.96 -5.10 14.95
CA GLY A 9 -8.12 -4.26 15.27
C GLY A 9 -7.71 -2.92 15.88
N ALA A 10 -6.76 -2.91 16.82
CA ALA A 10 -6.23 -1.68 17.41
C ALA A 10 -5.47 -0.81 16.39
N VAL A 11 -4.71 -1.40 15.46
CA VAL A 11 -4.06 -0.65 14.37
C VAL A 11 -5.09 -0.06 13.42
N LYS A 12 -6.10 -0.83 13.03
CA LYS A 12 -7.21 -0.35 12.20
C LYS A 12 -7.97 0.80 12.89
N ASP A 13 -8.18 0.69 14.19
CA ASP A 13 -8.77 1.74 15.02
C ASP A 13 -7.88 2.99 15.13
N GLN A 14 -6.56 2.83 15.22
CA GLN A 14 -5.61 3.96 15.23
C GLN A 14 -5.53 4.67 13.87
N VAL A 15 -5.64 3.94 12.76
CA VAL A 15 -5.67 4.54 11.40
C VAL A 15 -6.98 5.30 11.17
N THR A 16 -8.09 4.78 11.70
CA THR A 16 -9.42 5.39 11.56
C THR A 16 -9.67 6.53 12.55
N ARG A 17 -9.02 6.52 13.71
CA ARG A 17 -9.03 7.64 14.67
C ARG A 17 -7.86 8.59 14.38
N GLY A 18 -8.14 9.68 13.66
CA GLY A 18 -7.15 10.74 13.44
C GLY A 18 -6.59 11.31 14.77
N PRO A 19 -5.36 11.88 14.76
CA PRO A 19 -4.77 12.48 15.96
C PRO A 19 -5.65 13.63 16.48
N ALA A 20 -5.71 13.76 17.81
CA ALA A 20 -6.39 14.87 18.48
C ALA A 20 -5.83 16.22 17.97
N THR A 21 -6.73 17.09 17.51
CA THR A 21 -6.39 18.42 17.03
C THR A 21 -5.81 19.25 18.17
N VAL A 22 -4.60 19.78 17.96
CA VAL A 22 -4.04 20.82 18.83
C VAL A 22 -4.86 22.08 18.57
N THR A 23 -5.73 22.42 19.52
CA THR A 23 -6.48 23.68 19.52
C THR A 23 -5.54 24.80 19.95
N ASP A 24 -5.21 25.73 19.05
CA ASP A 24 -4.73 27.05 19.46
C ASP A 24 -5.10 28.14 18.45
N GLY A 25 -5.42 29.34 18.95
CA GLY A 25 -5.54 30.59 18.18
C GLY A 25 -6.89 30.87 17.51
N LYS A 26 -7.79 31.54 18.24
CA LYS A 26 -9.11 32.01 17.80
C LYS A 26 -9.00 33.22 16.85
N VAL A 27 -8.91 32.99 15.54
CA VAL A 27 -9.25 33.97 14.51
C VAL A 27 -10.26 33.32 13.58
N GLU A 28 -11.51 33.77 13.67
CA GLU A 28 -12.68 33.10 13.10
C GLU A 28 -13.16 33.85 11.85
N ALA A 29 -13.20 33.17 10.70
CA ALA A 29 -14.19 33.51 9.68
C ALA A 29 -15.54 33.02 10.21
N ASN A 30 -16.48 33.95 10.39
CA ASN A 30 -17.84 33.61 10.80
C ASN A 30 -18.60 33.05 9.59
N LEU A 31 -18.49 31.74 9.36
CA LEU A 31 -19.14 30.99 8.27
C LEU A 31 -20.38 30.22 8.75
N GLU A 32 -20.95 30.58 9.91
CA GLU A 32 -21.99 29.81 10.61
C GLU A 32 -23.30 29.59 9.81
N ASN A 33 -23.43 30.14 8.60
CA ASN A 33 -24.52 29.87 7.65
C ASN A 33 -24.05 29.95 6.17
N ALA A 34 -22.80 29.55 5.87
CA ALA A 34 -22.25 29.72 4.53
C ALA A 34 -22.83 28.71 3.51
N ASP A 35 -23.45 29.24 2.45
CA ASP A 35 -23.84 28.46 1.28
C ASP A 35 -22.60 27.81 0.63
N PRO A 36 -22.70 26.58 0.07
CA PRO A 36 -21.58 25.92 -0.61
C PRO A 36 -20.89 26.79 -1.67
N GLU A 37 -21.67 27.60 -2.40
CA GLU A 37 -21.15 28.55 -3.40
C GLU A 37 -20.28 29.66 -2.77
N LEU A 38 -20.63 30.13 -1.58
CA LEU A 38 -19.81 31.11 -0.86
C LEU A 38 -18.49 30.48 -0.43
N CYS A 39 -18.53 29.25 0.11
CA CYS A 39 -17.32 28.49 0.45
C CYS A 39 -16.39 28.31 -0.75
N ILE A 40 -16.94 28.02 -1.92
CA ILE A 40 -16.17 27.87 -3.16
C ILE A 40 -15.52 29.17 -3.62
N ARG A 41 -16.24 30.29 -3.54
CA ARG A 41 -15.64 31.61 -3.81
C ARG A 41 -14.52 31.94 -2.82
N LEU A 42 -14.67 31.55 -1.56
CA LEU A 42 -13.62 31.75 -0.55
C LEU A 42 -12.40 30.85 -0.77
N LEU A 43 -12.58 29.64 -1.32
CA LEU A 43 -11.48 28.75 -1.71
C LEU A 43 -10.56 29.38 -2.76
N GLN A 44 -11.10 30.22 -3.65
CA GLN A 44 -10.32 30.96 -4.65
C GLN A 44 -9.42 32.04 -4.02
N VAL A 45 -9.64 32.39 -2.75
CA VAL A 45 -8.80 33.31 -1.97
C VAL A 45 -8.13 32.51 -0.84
N PRO A 46 -7.01 31.81 -1.13
CA PRO A 46 -6.42 30.87 -0.19
C PRO A 46 -5.80 31.62 0.99
N THR A 47 -6.45 31.54 2.15
CA THR A 47 -5.97 32.06 3.42
C THR A 47 -6.21 31.03 4.52
N VAL A 48 -5.36 31.05 5.56
CA VAL A 48 -5.50 30.16 6.73
C VAL A 48 -6.90 30.33 7.35
N VAL A 49 -7.39 31.57 7.43
CA VAL A 49 -8.71 31.89 7.99
C VAL A 49 -9.84 31.26 7.18
N ASN A 50 -9.78 31.33 5.84
CA ASN A 50 -10.79 30.74 4.97
C ASN A 50 -10.78 29.20 5.05
N TYR A 51 -9.61 28.56 5.02
CA TYR A 51 -9.52 27.09 5.16
C TYR A 51 -9.94 26.62 6.56
N SER A 52 -9.50 27.28 7.63
CA SER A 52 -9.94 26.92 8.99
C SER A 52 -11.44 27.08 9.18
N GLY A 53 -12.04 28.14 8.62
CA GLY A 53 -13.48 28.32 8.62
C GLY A 53 -14.20 27.20 7.85
N LEU A 54 -13.71 26.89 6.65
CA LEU A 54 -14.27 25.82 5.82
C LEU A 54 -14.13 24.45 6.48
N GLN A 55 -12.99 24.15 7.11
CA GLN A 55 -12.75 22.87 7.79
C GLN A 55 -13.83 22.61 8.85
N ARG A 56 -14.06 23.57 9.76
CA ARG A 56 -15.08 23.42 10.81
C ARG A 56 -16.46 23.21 10.22
N TRP A 57 -16.75 23.90 9.12
CA TRP A 57 -18.03 23.74 8.45
C TRP A 57 -18.16 22.37 7.79
N LEU A 58 -17.13 21.86 7.12
CA LEU A 58 -17.10 20.51 6.59
C LEU A 58 -17.34 19.45 7.68
N GLU A 59 -16.72 19.63 8.85
CA GLU A 59 -16.90 18.76 10.02
C GLU A 59 -18.34 18.81 10.59
N ALA A 60 -18.99 19.98 10.57
CA ALA A 60 -20.35 20.17 11.05
C ALA A 60 -21.44 19.93 9.98
N SER A 61 -21.05 19.83 8.70
CA SER A 61 -21.98 19.79 7.58
C SER A 61 -22.81 18.50 7.53
N ASN A 62 -24.03 18.62 7.03
CA ASN A 62 -24.86 17.46 6.76
C ASN A 62 -24.57 16.87 5.37
N ARG A 63 -25.11 15.66 5.12
CA ARG A 63 -24.92 14.95 3.85
C ARG A 63 -25.32 15.77 2.62
N SER A 64 -26.45 16.49 2.68
CA SER A 64 -26.93 17.28 1.53
C SER A 64 -25.97 18.40 1.17
N TRP A 65 -25.48 19.13 2.17
CA TRP A 65 -24.52 20.21 1.97
C TRP A 65 -23.21 19.67 1.39
N MET A 66 -22.73 18.53 1.90
CA MET A 66 -21.52 17.90 1.39
C MET A 66 -21.64 17.46 -0.07
N VAL A 67 -22.77 16.85 -0.46
CA VAL A 67 -23.02 16.50 -1.88
C VAL A 67 -22.95 17.75 -2.76
N GLN A 68 -23.65 18.84 -2.37
CA GLN A 68 -23.62 20.10 -3.14
C GLN A 68 -22.21 20.68 -3.26
N PHE A 69 -21.44 20.67 -2.18
CA PHE A 69 -20.05 21.15 -2.19
C PHE A 69 -19.17 20.34 -3.17
N LEU A 70 -19.34 19.02 -3.20
CA LEU A 70 -18.60 18.13 -4.10
C LEU A 70 -19.06 18.29 -5.56
N GLU A 71 -20.36 18.42 -5.81
CA GLU A 71 -20.93 18.67 -7.15
C GLU A 71 -20.46 20.00 -7.74
N LEU A 72 -20.24 21.00 -6.88
CA LEU A 72 -19.71 22.30 -7.27
C LEU A 72 -18.16 22.32 -7.33
N GLN A 73 -17.50 21.17 -7.42
CA GLN A 73 -16.04 21.04 -7.59
C GLN A 73 -15.21 21.60 -6.43
N GLY A 74 -15.76 21.61 -5.22
CA GLY A 74 -15.06 22.11 -4.04
C GLY A 74 -13.82 21.28 -3.67
N LEU A 75 -13.85 19.96 -3.93
CA LEU A 75 -12.70 19.08 -3.71
C LEU A 75 -11.59 19.34 -4.74
N ASP A 76 -11.94 19.55 -6.01
CA ASP A 76 -10.98 19.87 -7.07
C ASP A 76 -10.15 21.10 -6.71
N LEU A 77 -10.81 22.17 -6.24
CA LEU A 77 -10.14 23.40 -5.81
C LEU A 77 -9.19 23.18 -4.62
N LEU A 78 -9.58 22.33 -3.67
CA LEU A 78 -8.73 21.98 -2.52
C LEU A 78 -7.50 21.19 -2.95
N LEU A 79 -7.67 20.23 -3.87
CA LEU A 79 -6.56 19.41 -4.36
C LEU A 79 -5.62 20.21 -5.28
N GLU A 80 -6.15 21.09 -6.14
CA GLU A 80 -5.34 22.01 -6.93
C GLU A 80 -4.54 22.96 -6.04
N ALA A 81 -5.17 23.52 -5.00
CA ALA A 81 -4.48 24.36 -4.04
C ALA A 81 -3.36 23.60 -3.32
N LEU A 82 -3.63 22.36 -2.91
CA LEU A 82 -2.64 21.50 -2.26
C LEU A 82 -1.46 21.19 -3.18
N GLU A 83 -1.69 20.84 -4.44
CA GLU A 83 -0.64 20.57 -5.43
C GLU A 83 0.24 21.80 -5.65
N ARG A 84 -0.37 22.98 -5.80
CA ARG A 84 0.33 24.26 -5.94
C ARG A 84 1.19 24.61 -4.72
N LEU A 85 0.73 24.25 -3.52
CA LEU A 85 1.48 24.44 -2.27
C LEU A 85 2.57 23.39 -2.08
N SER A 86 2.40 22.16 -2.59
CA SER A 86 3.40 21.10 -2.52
C SER A 86 4.56 21.28 -3.51
N GLY A 87 4.29 21.79 -4.73
CA GLY A 87 5.32 21.99 -5.76
C GLY A 87 6.21 23.22 -5.55
N ARG A 88 5.74 24.20 -4.77
CA ARG A 88 6.53 25.37 -4.36
C ARG A 88 7.12 25.05 -2.99
N GLY A 89 8.43 24.82 -2.90
CA GLY A 89 9.09 24.64 -1.60
C GLY A 89 8.62 25.71 -0.60
N CYS A 90 8.37 25.29 0.64
CA CYS A 90 7.74 26.15 1.65
C CYS A 90 8.68 27.29 2.07
N ALA A 91 8.55 28.46 1.43
CA ALA A 91 9.44 29.61 1.67
C ALA A 91 9.08 30.40 2.94
N ARG A 92 7.84 30.27 3.43
CA ARG A 92 7.33 31.03 4.59
C ARG A 92 6.51 30.14 5.52
N ILE A 93 6.53 30.45 6.81
CA ILE A 93 5.70 29.78 7.83
C ILE A 93 4.21 29.85 7.49
N SER A 94 3.76 30.96 6.89
CA SER A 94 2.38 31.12 6.41
C SER A 94 1.97 30.05 5.41
N ASP A 95 2.89 29.63 4.54
CA ASP A 95 2.62 28.68 3.46
C ASP A 95 2.51 27.27 4.05
N ALA A 96 3.33 26.95 5.06
CA ALA A 96 3.22 25.69 5.82
C ALA A 96 1.88 25.58 6.55
N LEU A 97 1.45 26.66 7.20
CA LEU A 97 0.15 26.71 7.90
C LEU A 97 -1.00 26.58 6.92
N LEU A 98 -0.93 27.30 5.79
CA LEU A 98 -1.94 27.24 4.74
C LEU A 98 -2.05 25.81 4.19
N GLN A 99 -0.93 25.15 3.91
CA GLN A 99 -0.91 23.77 3.43
C GLN A 99 -1.50 22.78 4.45
N LEU A 100 -1.15 22.93 5.74
CA LEU A 100 -1.71 22.10 6.82
C LEU A 100 -3.23 22.27 6.95
N THR A 101 -3.72 23.51 6.91
CA THR A 101 -5.16 23.78 6.97
C THR A 101 -5.89 23.25 5.73
N CYS A 102 -5.30 23.35 4.54
CA CYS A 102 -5.87 22.80 3.31
C CYS A 102 -6.02 21.26 3.40
N VAL A 103 -4.99 20.54 3.85
CA VAL A 103 -5.07 19.08 4.04
C VAL A 103 -6.09 18.72 5.12
N SER A 104 -6.25 19.56 6.14
CA SER A 104 -7.28 19.37 7.17
C SER A 104 -8.70 19.49 6.61
N CYS A 105 -8.95 20.37 5.63
CA CYS A 105 -10.22 20.41 4.89
C CYS A 105 -10.47 19.11 4.11
N VAL A 106 -9.45 18.59 3.41
CA VAL A 106 -9.57 17.33 2.66
C VAL A 106 -9.85 16.16 3.62
N ARG A 107 -9.19 16.14 4.78
CA ARG A 107 -9.47 15.19 5.85
C ARG A 107 -10.91 15.27 6.34
N ALA A 108 -11.45 16.48 6.54
CA ALA A 108 -12.84 16.65 6.95
C ALA A 108 -13.83 16.06 5.93
N ILE A 109 -13.55 16.19 4.62
CA ILE A 109 -14.32 15.53 3.56
C ILE A 109 -14.24 14.00 3.68
N MET A 110 -13.02 13.47 3.86
CA MET A 110 -12.77 12.03 3.99
C MET A 110 -13.31 11.41 5.29
N ASN A 111 -13.61 12.22 6.31
CA ASN A 111 -14.28 11.75 7.51
C ASN A 111 -15.77 11.48 7.30
N SER A 112 -16.33 11.85 6.15
CA SER A 112 -17.70 11.53 5.76
C SER A 112 -17.72 10.40 4.74
N SER A 113 -18.66 9.46 4.93
CA SER A 113 -18.89 8.37 3.97
C SER A 113 -19.22 8.88 2.57
N THR A 114 -19.91 10.02 2.47
CA THR A 114 -20.25 10.62 1.17
C THR A 114 -19.00 11.14 0.47
N GLY A 115 -18.10 11.80 1.21
CA GLY A 115 -16.82 12.26 0.67
C GLY A 115 -15.91 11.11 0.25
N LEU A 116 -15.83 10.03 1.05
CA LEU A 116 -15.08 8.84 0.69
C LEU A 116 -15.58 8.19 -0.59
N HIS A 117 -16.89 7.97 -0.73
CA HIS A 117 -17.46 7.39 -1.96
C HIS A 117 -17.18 8.27 -3.18
N PHE A 118 -17.32 9.59 -3.06
CA PHE A 118 -17.02 10.53 -4.15
C PHE A 118 -15.54 10.46 -4.59
N ILE A 119 -14.61 10.31 -3.65
CA ILE A 119 -13.18 10.14 -3.95
C ILE A 119 -12.92 8.80 -4.64
N LEU A 120 -13.55 7.71 -4.17
CA LEU A 120 -13.37 6.39 -4.76
C LEU A 120 -13.92 6.26 -6.18
N ASP A 121 -14.92 7.06 -6.53
CA ASP A 121 -15.49 7.06 -7.87
C ASP A 121 -14.62 7.83 -8.89
N ASN A 122 -13.55 8.51 -8.43
CA ASN A 122 -12.60 9.23 -9.28
C ASN A 122 -11.15 8.91 -8.92
N GLU A 123 -10.50 8.05 -9.71
CA GLU A 123 -9.10 7.64 -9.50
C GLU A 123 -8.11 8.82 -9.47
N GLY A 124 -8.43 9.89 -10.21
CA GLY A 124 -7.61 11.10 -10.30
C GLY A 124 -7.34 11.74 -8.95
N TYR A 125 -8.33 11.77 -8.05
CA TYR A 125 -8.18 12.40 -6.73
C TYR A 125 -7.15 11.68 -5.86
N VAL A 126 -7.14 10.34 -5.89
CA VAL A 126 -6.18 9.54 -5.10
C VAL A 126 -4.76 9.72 -5.65
N ARG A 127 -4.61 9.85 -6.97
CA ARG A 127 -3.33 10.17 -7.61
C ARG A 127 -2.83 11.56 -7.23
N THR A 128 -3.71 12.58 -7.22
CA THR A 128 -3.35 13.94 -6.78
C THR A 128 -2.96 13.98 -5.30
N LEU A 129 -3.64 13.22 -4.44
CA LEU A 129 -3.23 13.05 -3.03
C LEU A 129 -1.83 12.46 -2.90
N ALA A 130 -1.48 11.45 -3.71
CA ALA A 130 -0.15 10.89 -3.73
C ALA A 130 0.89 11.89 -4.26
N GLN A 131 0.58 12.67 -5.31
CA GLN A 131 1.47 13.72 -5.82
C GLN A 131 1.76 14.81 -4.78
N ALA A 132 0.78 15.14 -3.94
CA ALA A 132 0.96 16.11 -2.86
C ALA A 132 2.04 15.72 -1.83
N LEU A 133 2.50 14.45 -1.80
CA LEU A 133 3.62 13.98 -0.98
C LEU A 133 4.97 14.66 -1.33
N ASP A 134 5.07 15.34 -2.47
CA ASP A 134 6.27 16.10 -2.87
C ASP A 134 6.57 17.31 -1.97
N THR A 135 5.66 17.69 -1.08
CA THR A 135 5.90 18.73 -0.06
C THR A 135 7.12 18.44 0.80
N SER A 136 7.79 19.49 1.30
CA SER A 136 8.83 19.35 2.31
C SER A 136 8.30 19.28 3.75
N ASN A 137 6.99 19.53 3.95
CA ASN A 137 6.39 19.58 5.28
C ASN A 137 6.04 18.17 5.78
N VAL A 138 6.82 17.67 6.75
CA VAL A 138 6.65 16.33 7.36
C VAL A 138 5.25 16.14 7.95
N MET A 139 4.68 17.17 8.59
CA MET A 139 3.34 17.08 9.18
C MET A 139 2.28 16.90 8.09
N VAL A 140 2.42 17.58 6.95
CA VAL A 140 1.51 17.40 5.80
C VAL A 140 1.66 16.00 5.21
N LYS A 141 2.89 15.51 5.00
CA LYS A 141 3.11 14.13 4.51
C LYS A 141 2.47 13.09 5.43
N MET A 142 2.65 13.25 6.74
CA MET A 142 2.03 12.39 7.74
C MET A 142 0.52 12.34 7.56
N GLN A 143 -0.13 13.51 7.38
CA GLN A 143 -1.57 13.54 7.12
C GLN A 143 -1.94 12.87 5.79
N LEU A 144 -1.19 13.11 4.71
CA LEU A 144 -1.47 12.51 3.39
C LEU A 144 -1.34 10.98 3.41
N PHE A 145 -0.32 10.45 4.07
CA PHE A 145 -0.18 9.01 4.28
C PHE A 145 -1.35 8.43 5.08
N GLN A 146 -1.80 9.12 6.13
CA GLN A 146 -3.00 8.71 6.88
C GLN A 146 -4.25 8.69 6.01
N LEU A 147 -4.43 9.67 5.11
CA LEU A 147 -5.56 9.70 4.18
C LEU A 147 -5.51 8.54 3.19
N LEU A 148 -4.34 8.24 2.60
CA LEU A 148 -4.16 7.09 1.71
C LEU A 148 -4.45 5.77 2.44
N ALA A 149 -3.97 5.63 3.69
CA ALA A 149 -4.24 4.46 4.50
C ALA A 149 -5.74 4.34 4.85
N ALA A 150 -6.41 5.45 5.17
CA ALA A 150 -7.84 5.47 5.45
C ALA A 150 -8.67 5.00 4.24
N LEU A 151 -8.33 5.45 3.02
CA LEU A 151 -8.96 4.96 1.78
C LEU A 151 -8.75 3.47 1.60
N ALA A 152 -7.53 3.00 1.84
CA ALA A 152 -7.18 1.58 1.71
C ALA A 152 -7.91 0.69 2.72
N VAL A 153 -8.19 1.19 3.92
CA VAL A 153 -8.95 0.47 4.95
C VAL A 153 -10.46 0.50 4.70
N PHE A 154 -10.97 1.57 4.07
CA PHE A 154 -12.40 1.82 3.94
C PHE A 154 -13.09 0.89 2.93
N ASP A 155 -12.51 0.69 1.74
CA ASP A 155 -13.09 -0.12 0.67
C ASP A 155 -11.95 -0.84 -0.11
N PRO A 156 -12.13 -2.11 -0.52
CA PRO A 156 -11.13 -2.81 -1.35
C PRO A 156 -10.77 -2.08 -2.65
N ARG A 157 -11.68 -1.27 -3.22
CA ARG A 157 -11.38 -0.37 -4.33
C ARG A 157 -10.41 0.73 -3.92
N GLY A 158 -10.59 1.31 -2.73
CA GLY A 158 -9.69 2.31 -2.17
C GLY A 158 -8.27 1.79 -1.97
N HIS A 159 -8.13 0.52 -1.55
CA HIS A 159 -6.82 -0.13 -1.47
C HIS A 159 -6.14 -0.23 -2.83
N ARG A 160 -6.86 -0.68 -3.86
CA ARG A 160 -6.34 -0.75 -5.23
C ARG A 160 -5.95 0.64 -5.77
N LEU A 161 -6.77 1.66 -5.51
CA LEU A 161 -6.50 3.03 -5.91
C LEU A 161 -5.28 3.61 -5.19
N ALA A 162 -5.08 3.29 -3.90
CA ALA A 162 -3.89 3.71 -3.17
C ALA A 162 -2.62 3.08 -3.76
N LEU A 163 -2.66 1.78 -4.10
CA LEU A 163 -1.56 1.09 -4.76
C LEU A 163 -1.26 1.64 -6.17
N ASP A 164 -2.31 1.94 -6.95
CA ASP A 164 -2.19 2.57 -8.27
C ASP A 164 -1.63 4.00 -8.16
N ALA A 165 -2.06 4.78 -7.18
CA ALA A 165 -1.57 6.12 -6.94
C ALA A 165 -0.09 6.15 -6.58
N LEU A 166 0.38 5.21 -5.75
CA LEU A 166 1.80 5.06 -5.44
C LEU A 166 2.63 4.61 -6.65
N ASP A 167 2.06 3.76 -7.52
CA ASP A 167 2.71 3.37 -8.77
C ASP A 167 2.78 4.53 -9.78
N ASN A 168 1.74 5.35 -9.86
CA ASN A 168 1.76 6.60 -10.63
C ASN A 168 2.78 7.59 -10.07
N TYR A 169 2.84 7.74 -8.74
CA TYR A 169 3.77 8.63 -8.06
C TYR A 169 5.23 8.29 -8.38
N LYS A 170 5.55 7.01 -8.55
CA LYS A 170 6.88 6.54 -8.99
C LYS A 170 7.36 7.29 -10.25
N VAL A 171 6.48 7.43 -11.24
CA VAL A 171 6.80 8.00 -12.56
C VAL A 171 6.64 9.53 -12.55
N CYS A 172 5.60 10.03 -11.89
CA CYS A 172 5.18 11.43 -11.98
C CYS A 172 5.83 12.33 -10.91
N SER A 173 6.40 11.79 -9.84
CA SER A 173 7.02 12.63 -8.80
C SER A 173 8.28 13.33 -9.32
N LEU A 174 8.55 14.51 -8.75
CA LEU A 174 9.73 15.30 -9.08
C LEU A 174 11.05 14.55 -8.83
N LYS A 175 11.03 13.57 -7.92
CA LYS A 175 12.19 12.79 -7.50
C LYS A 175 12.41 11.51 -8.30
N LYS A 176 11.51 11.14 -9.22
CA LYS A 176 11.53 9.91 -10.04
C LYS A 176 12.01 8.68 -9.27
N GLN A 177 11.07 7.96 -8.65
CA GLN A 177 11.42 6.79 -7.86
C GLN A 177 11.60 5.54 -8.74
N GLN A 178 12.44 4.60 -8.29
CA GLN A 178 12.61 3.31 -8.98
C GLN A 178 11.49 2.33 -8.65
N TYR A 179 10.95 2.40 -7.43
CA TYR A 179 9.89 1.54 -6.94
C TYR A 179 8.75 2.36 -6.33
N ARG A 180 7.51 1.88 -6.46
CA ARG A 180 6.31 2.58 -5.97
C ARG A 180 6.31 2.84 -4.47
N PHE A 181 6.94 1.95 -3.70
CA PHE A 181 7.05 2.08 -2.25
C PHE A 181 8.31 2.80 -1.77
N SER A 182 9.20 3.23 -2.68
CA SER A 182 10.40 3.98 -2.30
C SER A 182 10.07 5.25 -1.53
N VAL A 183 8.94 5.92 -1.83
CA VAL A 183 8.54 7.13 -1.09
C VAL A 183 8.33 6.86 0.40
N ILE A 184 7.65 5.78 0.75
CA ILE A 184 7.41 5.41 2.16
C ILE A 184 8.72 5.01 2.83
N MET A 185 9.52 4.18 2.15
CA MET A 185 10.77 3.66 2.71
C MET A 185 11.82 4.75 2.89
N ASN A 186 11.96 5.67 1.93
CA ASN A 186 12.89 6.80 2.04
C ASN A 186 12.53 7.71 3.22
N GLU A 187 11.25 8.00 3.42
CA GLU A 187 10.79 8.80 4.57
C GLU A 187 11.03 8.06 5.89
N LEU A 188 10.78 6.75 5.94
CA LEU A 188 11.02 5.91 7.12
C LEU A 188 12.51 5.78 7.46
N HIS A 189 13.38 5.77 6.44
CA HIS A 189 14.83 5.79 6.63
C HIS A 189 15.34 7.12 7.20
N ALA A 190 14.78 8.24 6.73
CA ALA A 190 15.31 9.59 6.96
C ALA A 190 14.74 10.30 8.20
N THR A 191 13.55 9.94 8.67
CA THR A 191 12.91 10.60 9.81
C THR A 191 13.48 10.12 11.15
N ASP A 192 13.51 11.02 12.14
CA ASP A 192 13.71 10.77 13.58
C ASP A 192 12.42 11.00 14.39
N ASN A 193 11.37 11.56 13.76
CA ASN A 193 10.07 11.79 14.36
C ASN A 193 9.28 10.48 14.56
N ILE A 194 9.15 10.05 15.82
CA ILE A 194 8.53 8.79 16.22
C ILE A 194 7.06 8.69 15.76
N PRO A 195 6.15 9.65 16.04
CA PRO A 195 4.79 9.64 15.49
C PRO A 195 4.71 9.45 13.96
N TYR A 196 5.67 10.02 13.23
CA TYR A 196 5.72 9.86 11.78
C TYR A 196 6.17 8.45 11.38
N MET A 197 7.15 7.87 12.08
CA MET A 197 7.54 6.45 11.88
C MET A 197 6.35 5.51 12.12
N VAL A 198 5.59 5.72 13.19
CA VAL A 198 4.38 4.93 13.51
C VAL A 198 3.39 5.02 12.35
N THR A 199 3.16 6.24 11.84
CA THR A 199 2.27 6.46 10.69
C THR A 199 2.75 5.72 9.44
N LEU A 200 4.04 5.83 9.10
CA LEU A 200 4.61 5.20 7.91
C LEU A 200 4.53 3.67 8.00
N LEU A 201 4.91 3.07 9.13
CA LEU A 201 4.83 1.62 9.32
C LEU A 201 3.37 1.13 9.37
N SER A 202 2.47 1.94 9.92
CA SER A 202 1.04 1.67 9.86
C SER A 202 0.51 1.66 8.42
N VAL A 203 0.95 2.59 7.57
CA VAL A 203 0.60 2.58 6.13
C VAL A 203 1.12 1.32 5.44
N VAL A 204 2.36 0.90 5.74
CA VAL A 204 2.90 -0.38 5.22
C VAL A 204 2.00 -1.54 5.63
N ASN A 205 1.65 -1.64 6.92
CA ASN A 205 0.77 -2.68 7.43
C ASN A 205 -0.60 -2.66 6.75
N VAL A 206 -1.19 -1.48 6.53
CA VAL A 206 -2.44 -1.34 5.78
C VAL A 206 -2.30 -1.83 4.34
N LEU A 207 -1.28 -1.39 3.61
CA LEU A 207 -1.12 -1.78 2.21
C LEU A 207 -0.88 -3.29 2.03
N VAL A 208 -0.23 -3.94 2.99
CA VAL A 208 0.01 -5.39 2.98
C VAL A 208 -1.24 -6.15 3.44
N LEU A 209 -1.78 -5.83 4.62
CA LEU A 209 -2.81 -6.65 5.29
C LEU A 209 -4.21 -6.48 4.70
N GLN A 210 -4.47 -5.43 3.92
CA GLN A 210 -5.73 -5.29 3.17
C GLN A 210 -5.80 -6.21 1.94
N GLU A 211 -4.69 -6.85 1.50
CA GLU A 211 -4.76 -7.90 0.50
C GLU A 211 -5.25 -9.22 1.12
N GLU A 212 -6.46 -9.64 0.76
CA GLU A 212 -7.06 -10.89 1.25
C GLU A 212 -6.38 -12.13 0.64
N GLU A 213 -5.99 -12.07 -0.64
CA GLU A 213 -5.34 -13.19 -1.32
C GLU A 213 -3.88 -13.31 -0.86
N LEU A 214 -3.53 -14.43 -0.22
CA LEU A 214 -2.19 -14.71 0.30
C LEU A 214 -1.07 -14.44 -0.73
N ARG A 215 -1.26 -14.84 -1.99
CA ARG A 215 -0.24 -14.63 -3.04
C ARG A 215 -0.05 -13.16 -3.40
N ARG A 216 -1.09 -12.34 -3.35
CA ARG A 216 -1.01 -10.90 -3.61
C ARG A 216 -0.41 -10.19 -2.41
N ARG A 217 -0.87 -10.52 -1.20
CA ARG A 217 -0.31 -10.06 0.07
C ARG A 217 1.19 -10.34 0.16
N HIS A 218 1.60 -11.58 -0.15
CA HIS A 218 3.00 -11.96 -0.19
C HIS A 218 3.80 -11.12 -1.19
N ARG A 219 3.29 -10.90 -2.41
CA ARG A 219 3.98 -10.05 -3.41
C ARG A 219 4.18 -8.62 -2.93
N VAL A 220 3.13 -7.97 -2.42
CA VAL A 220 3.22 -6.60 -1.89
C VAL A 220 4.23 -6.54 -0.74
N ARG A 221 4.23 -7.55 0.16
CA ARG A 221 5.21 -7.63 1.24
C ARG A 221 6.64 -7.78 0.72
N GLN A 222 6.87 -8.63 -0.28
CA GLN A 222 8.20 -8.82 -0.86
C GLN A 222 8.75 -7.55 -1.51
N GLU A 223 7.89 -6.67 -2.05
CA GLU A 223 8.33 -5.35 -2.53
C GLU A 223 8.90 -4.49 -1.39
N PHE A 224 8.28 -4.49 -0.21
CA PHE A 224 8.81 -3.79 0.97
C PHE A 224 10.08 -4.45 1.53
N ILE A 225 10.11 -5.79 1.60
CA ILE A 225 11.31 -6.53 2.03
C ILE A 225 12.49 -6.24 1.10
N GLY A 226 12.25 -6.21 -0.22
CA GLY A 226 13.26 -5.84 -1.22
C GLY A 226 13.76 -4.40 -1.08
N LEU A 227 13.01 -3.53 -0.40
CA LEU A 227 13.41 -2.18 -0.01
C LEU A 227 13.96 -2.14 1.44
N GLN A 228 14.48 -3.26 1.94
CA GLN A 228 15.18 -3.37 3.24
C GLN A 228 14.32 -3.08 4.47
N LEU A 229 13.01 -3.30 4.39
CA LEU A 229 12.13 -3.09 5.55
C LEU A 229 12.52 -3.97 6.75
N LEU A 230 12.92 -5.23 6.54
CA LEU A 230 13.32 -6.12 7.64
C LEU A 230 14.57 -5.63 8.37
N ASP A 231 15.54 -5.08 7.64
CA ASP A 231 16.78 -4.54 8.21
C ASP A 231 16.50 -3.27 9.05
N LEU A 232 15.40 -2.57 8.76
CA LEU A 232 14.95 -1.40 9.51
C LEU A 232 14.24 -1.71 10.82
N LEU A 233 13.54 -2.86 10.94
CA LEU A 233 12.70 -3.15 12.10
C LEU A 233 13.48 -3.11 13.43
N PRO A 234 14.70 -3.67 13.55
CA PRO A 234 15.48 -3.57 14.79
C PRO A 234 15.74 -2.12 15.21
N ARG A 235 16.11 -1.25 14.25
CA ARG A 235 16.34 0.18 14.49
C ARG A 235 15.07 0.89 14.96
N LEU A 236 13.91 0.54 14.40
CA LEU A 236 12.63 1.11 14.86
C LEU A 236 12.33 0.70 16.30
N ARG A 237 12.64 -0.55 16.69
CA ARG A 237 12.43 -1.06 18.05
C ARG A 237 13.34 -0.41 19.11
N GLU A 238 14.53 0.05 18.72
CA GLU A 238 15.45 0.78 19.62
C GLU A 238 14.84 2.06 20.19
N THR A 239 13.85 2.63 19.50
CA THR A 239 13.08 3.81 19.94
C THR A 239 12.31 3.56 21.24
N GLN A 240 12.03 2.30 21.60
CA GLN A 240 11.22 1.88 22.76
C GLN A 240 9.79 2.46 22.81
N ASP A 241 9.30 3.01 21.70
CA ASP A 241 7.92 3.48 21.60
C ASP A 241 6.94 2.32 21.49
N LYS A 242 5.83 2.39 22.24
CA LYS A 242 4.87 1.29 22.33
C LYS A 242 4.09 1.11 21.04
N ASP A 243 3.65 2.20 20.43
CA ASP A 243 2.83 2.14 19.21
C ASP A 243 3.69 1.67 18.03
N LEU A 244 4.93 2.14 17.93
CA LEU A 244 5.88 1.69 16.90
C LEU A 244 6.21 0.20 17.05
N ASN A 245 6.42 -0.27 18.28
CA ASN A 245 6.64 -1.69 18.56
C ASN A 245 5.43 -2.54 18.19
N ILE A 246 4.20 -2.07 18.45
CA ILE A 246 2.98 -2.75 18.01
C ILE A 246 2.95 -2.86 16.49
N GLN A 247 3.31 -1.81 15.76
CA GLN A 247 3.35 -1.86 14.29
C GLN A 247 4.42 -2.85 13.76
N CYS A 248 5.58 -2.93 14.42
CA CYS A 248 6.62 -3.91 14.09
C CYS A 248 6.12 -5.35 14.32
N ASP A 249 5.53 -5.60 15.49
CA ASP A 249 4.95 -6.91 15.83
C ASP A 249 3.89 -7.31 14.81
N VAL A 250 2.99 -6.41 14.44
CA VAL A 250 1.92 -6.69 13.45
C VAL A 250 2.51 -7.11 12.10
N PHE A 251 3.58 -6.45 11.65
CA PHE A 251 4.24 -6.82 10.41
C PHE A 251 4.87 -8.21 10.49
N GLU A 252 5.69 -8.46 11.53
CA GLU A 252 6.43 -9.72 11.72
C GLU A 252 5.50 -10.91 11.98
N ASP A 253 4.51 -10.74 12.86
CA ASP A 253 3.50 -11.77 13.16
C ASP A 253 2.78 -12.17 11.86
N SER A 254 2.35 -11.19 11.06
CA SER A 254 1.66 -11.48 9.78
C SER A 254 2.57 -12.13 8.73
N LEU A 255 3.87 -11.80 8.74
CA LEU A 255 4.84 -12.41 7.85
C LEU A 255 5.04 -13.89 8.20
N SER A 256 5.15 -14.21 9.50
CA SER A 256 5.26 -15.58 9.97
C SER A 256 4.00 -16.39 9.62
N GLU A 257 2.82 -15.83 9.86
CA GLU A 257 1.54 -16.49 9.54
C GLU A 257 1.40 -16.77 8.03
N ASP A 258 1.76 -15.79 7.18
CA ASP A 258 1.74 -15.96 5.74
C ASP A 258 2.76 -16.99 5.25
N MET A 259 3.94 -17.07 5.88
CA MET A 259 4.95 -18.06 5.53
C MET A 259 4.48 -19.48 5.86
N GLU A 260 3.93 -19.70 7.05
CA GLU A 260 3.37 -21.00 7.44
C GLU A 260 2.20 -21.41 6.53
N GLU A 261 1.34 -20.46 6.14
CA GLU A 261 0.23 -20.75 5.22
C GLU A 261 0.75 -21.12 3.83
N LEU A 262 1.80 -20.42 3.36
CA LEU A 262 2.43 -20.69 2.08
C LEU A 262 3.11 -22.06 2.06
N GLU A 263 3.81 -22.43 3.13
CA GLU A 263 4.40 -23.77 3.31
C GLU A 263 3.32 -24.86 3.29
N ARG A 264 2.19 -24.63 3.97
CA ARG A 264 1.03 -25.54 3.94
C ARG A 264 0.49 -25.72 2.52
N LEU A 265 0.35 -24.63 1.76
CA LEU A 265 -0.15 -24.66 0.37
C LEU A 265 0.81 -25.38 -0.59
N TYR A 266 2.12 -25.21 -0.40
CA TYR A 266 3.13 -25.94 -1.15
C TYR A 266 3.38 -27.35 -0.59
N GLY A 267 2.56 -27.85 0.34
CA GLY A 267 2.68 -29.22 0.84
C GLY A 267 4.02 -29.52 1.52
N GLY A 268 4.65 -28.49 2.12
CA GLY A 268 5.96 -28.61 2.77
C GLY A 268 7.14 -28.72 1.80
N ILE A 269 6.97 -28.34 0.53
CA ILE A 269 8.07 -28.22 -0.42
C ILE A 269 8.95 -27.06 0.01
N ASP A 270 10.22 -27.37 0.29
CA ASP A 270 11.23 -26.36 0.52
C ASP A 270 11.50 -25.59 -0.79
N MET A 271 10.97 -24.37 -0.87
CA MET A 271 11.13 -23.49 -2.03
C MET A 271 12.57 -22.98 -2.21
N SER A 272 13.44 -23.14 -1.19
CA SER A 272 14.88 -22.87 -1.31
C SER A 272 15.64 -24.04 -1.96
N SER A 273 15.05 -25.25 -1.93
CA SER A 273 15.57 -26.44 -2.60
C SER A 273 15.07 -26.52 -4.04
N HIS A 274 15.90 -26.06 -4.97
CA HIS A 274 15.67 -26.16 -6.42
C HIS A 274 15.28 -27.59 -6.86
N GLN A 275 15.80 -28.62 -6.18
CA GLN A 275 15.54 -30.01 -6.48
C GLN A 275 14.12 -30.44 -6.05
N GLN A 276 13.62 -29.99 -4.90
CA GLN A 276 12.25 -30.27 -4.48
C GLN A 276 11.24 -29.50 -5.34
N VAL A 277 11.51 -28.22 -5.62
CA VAL A 277 10.68 -27.39 -6.51
C VAL A 277 10.57 -28.04 -7.90
N PHE A 278 11.70 -28.47 -8.47
CA PHE A 278 11.73 -29.17 -9.75
C PHE A 278 10.90 -30.45 -9.73
N THR A 279 11.08 -31.28 -8.70
CA THR A 279 10.40 -32.57 -8.58
C THR A 279 8.89 -32.40 -8.50
N THR A 280 8.41 -31.38 -7.78
CA THR A 280 6.97 -31.12 -7.68
C THR A 280 6.39 -30.51 -8.96
N LEU A 281 7.09 -29.56 -9.60
CA LEU A 281 6.66 -29.02 -10.89
C LEU A 281 6.59 -30.13 -11.95
N TYR A 282 7.59 -31.01 -11.97
CA TYR A 282 7.62 -32.13 -12.88
C TYR A 282 6.43 -33.09 -12.65
N THR A 283 6.16 -33.48 -11.41
CA THR A 283 5.08 -34.42 -11.09
C THR A 283 3.70 -33.83 -11.37
N THR A 284 3.48 -32.56 -11.05
CA THR A 284 2.21 -31.86 -11.32
C THR A 284 1.99 -31.66 -12.83
N VAL A 285 2.99 -31.21 -13.57
CA VAL A 285 2.90 -31.03 -15.03
C VAL A 285 2.71 -32.38 -15.73
N THR A 286 3.40 -33.43 -15.30
CA THR A 286 3.20 -34.78 -15.87
C THR A 286 1.84 -35.37 -15.52
N ALA A 287 1.30 -35.11 -14.32
CA ALA A 287 -0.05 -35.51 -13.94
C ALA A 287 -1.12 -34.79 -14.80
N VAL A 288 -1.00 -33.47 -14.99
CA VAL A 288 -1.89 -32.69 -15.87
C VAL A 288 -1.77 -33.13 -17.32
N SER A 289 -0.55 -33.37 -17.81
CA SER A 289 -0.30 -33.87 -19.17
C SER A 289 -0.90 -35.26 -19.41
N ARG A 290 -0.86 -36.14 -18.38
CA ARG A 290 -1.51 -37.47 -18.41
C ARG A 290 -3.04 -37.34 -18.38
N ALA A 291 -3.59 -36.47 -17.53
CA ALA A 291 -5.03 -36.25 -17.42
C ALA A 291 -5.65 -35.68 -18.71
N MET A 292 -4.95 -34.75 -19.39
CA MET A 292 -5.40 -34.18 -20.67
C MET A 292 -5.01 -35.03 -21.90
N ARG A 293 -4.37 -36.19 -21.72
CA ARG A 293 -3.78 -37.02 -22.81
C ARG A 293 -2.81 -36.25 -23.74
N LEU A 294 -2.27 -35.11 -23.29
CA LEU A 294 -1.30 -34.29 -24.03
C LEU A 294 0.13 -34.77 -23.77
N LYS A 295 0.42 -36.04 -24.10
CA LYS A 295 1.74 -36.68 -23.89
C LYS A 295 2.92 -35.90 -24.51
N TRP A 296 2.66 -35.13 -25.57
CA TRP A 296 3.66 -34.32 -26.26
C TRP A 296 4.10 -33.08 -25.44
N LEU A 297 3.25 -32.55 -24.56
CA LEU A 297 3.55 -31.37 -23.75
C LEU A 297 4.57 -31.70 -22.65
N SER A 298 4.42 -32.85 -21.99
CA SER A 298 5.40 -33.34 -21.01
C SER A 298 6.77 -33.61 -21.64
N SER A 299 6.80 -34.16 -22.87
CA SER A 299 8.05 -34.45 -23.58
C SER A 299 8.79 -33.17 -23.97
N ARG A 300 8.07 -32.14 -24.45
CA ARG A 300 8.65 -30.84 -24.81
C ARG A 300 9.15 -30.05 -23.60
N ILE A 301 8.43 -30.06 -22.49
CA ILE A 301 8.82 -29.38 -21.26
C ILE A 301 10.08 -30.04 -20.67
N LEU A 302 10.15 -31.38 -20.64
CA LEU A 302 11.36 -32.13 -20.25
C LEU A 302 12.58 -31.73 -21.09
N GLN A 303 12.40 -31.72 -22.41
CA GLN A 303 13.50 -31.50 -23.34
C GLN A 303 14.05 -30.08 -23.18
N ARG A 304 13.17 -29.10 -22.99
CA ARG A 304 13.56 -27.70 -22.75
C ARG A 304 14.28 -27.49 -21.40
N ILE A 305 13.83 -28.18 -20.35
CA ILE A 305 14.49 -28.18 -19.04
C ILE A 305 15.87 -28.85 -19.11
N LEU A 306 15.99 -29.98 -19.82
CA LEU A 306 17.25 -30.69 -19.98
C LEU A 306 18.25 -29.89 -20.83
N ASP A 307 17.76 -29.19 -21.87
CA ASP A 307 18.56 -28.32 -22.73
C ASP A 307 19.09 -27.08 -21.95
N ASP A 308 18.31 -26.51 -21.02
CA ASP A 308 18.75 -25.39 -20.16
C ASP A 308 19.69 -25.84 -19.02
N SER A 309 19.70 -27.12 -18.64
CA SER A 309 20.56 -27.68 -17.57
C SER A 309 22.00 -27.98 -18.00
N GLY A 310 22.45 -27.40 -19.12
CA GLY A 310 23.81 -27.54 -19.64
C GLY A 310 24.87 -27.39 -18.55
N THR A 311 25.62 -28.47 -18.32
CA THR A 311 26.79 -28.62 -17.45
C THR A 311 26.54 -28.66 -15.92
N ASN A 312 26.40 -29.90 -15.41
CA ASN A 312 26.85 -30.42 -14.09
C ASN A 312 25.88 -31.41 -13.39
N PHE A 313 24.90 -31.96 -14.10
CA PHE A 313 24.00 -32.99 -13.54
C PHE A 313 24.40 -34.45 -13.87
N SER A 314 25.63 -34.68 -14.35
CA SER A 314 26.02 -35.96 -14.99
C SER A 314 26.53 -37.08 -14.09
N GLN A 315 26.80 -36.86 -12.80
CA GLN A 315 27.39 -37.95 -11.98
C GLN A 315 26.38 -38.75 -11.15
N ASN A 316 25.26 -38.16 -10.70
CA ASN A 316 24.26 -38.90 -9.90
C ASN A 316 23.11 -39.53 -10.70
N VAL A 317 22.99 -39.24 -12.00
CA VAL A 317 21.88 -39.74 -12.84
C VAL A 317 22.28 -40.96 -13.69
N ALA A 318 23.57 -41.28 -13.82
CA ALA A 318 24.03 -42.40 -14.66
C ALA A 318 23.47 -43.77 -14.23
N GLY A 319 23.22 -43.96 -12.93
CA GLY A 319 22.57 -45.18 -12.40
C GLY A 319 21.08 -45.27 -12.74
N ASN A 320 20.40 -44.13 -12.84
CA ASN A 320 18.98 -44.07 -13.17
C ASN A 320 18.75 -44.07 -14.69
N GLN A 321 19.62 -43.44 -15.49
CA GLN A 321 19.53 -43.38 -16.96
C GLN A 321 19.36 -44.75 -17.63
N ARG A 322 20.03 -45.80 -17.12
CA ARG A 322 19.88 -47.17 -17.66
C ARG A 322 18.52 -47.80 -17.38
N LYS A 323 17.86 -47.46 -16.26
CA LYS A 323 16.47 -47.88 -15.95
C LYS A 323 15.45 -47.11 -16.78
N TRP A 324 15.72 -45.84 -17.08
CA TRP A 324 14.82 -45.01 -17.88
C TRP A 324 14.86 -45.40 -19.36
N GLN A 325 16.02 -45.69 -19.95
CA GLN A 325 16.11 -46.11 -21.36
C GLN A 325 15.42 -47.46 -21.65
N THR A 326 15.45 -48.41 -20.71
CA THR A 326 14.76 -49.70 -20.90
C THR A 326 13.25 -49.56 -20.81
N THR A 327 12.75 -48.71 -19.90
CA THR A 327 11.30 -48.52 -19.72
C THR A 327 10.66 -47.77 -20.91
N THR A 328 11.34 -46.78 -21.49
CA THR A 328 10.81 -46.04 -22.65
C THR A 328 10.91 -46.83 -23.97
N LYS A 329 11.91 -47.71 -24.13
CA LYS A 329 12.02 -48.55 -25.34
C LYS A 329 10.94 -49.62 -25.43
N TYR A 330 10.49 -50.16 -24.28
CA TYR A 330 9.43 -51.18 -24.26
C TYR A 330 8.03 -50.60 -24.52
N GLU A 331 7.77 -49.33 -24.18
CA GLU A 331 6.48 -48.69 -24.47
C GLU A 331 6.35 -48.11 -25.88
N LEU A 332 7.47 -47.81 -26.57
CA LEU A 332 7.46 -47.29 -27.94
C LEU A 332 7.32 -48.35 -29.03
N CYS A 333 7.46 -49.64 -28.72
CA CYS A 333 7.27 -50.74 -29.70
C CYS A 333 5.86 -51.34 -29.71
N LYS A 334 4.88 -50.73 -29.03
CA LYS A 334 3.49 -51.24 -28.96
C LYS A 334 2.43 -50.31 -29.56
N TYR A 335 2.81 -49.24 -30.25
CA TYR A 335 1.90 -48.37 -30.99
C TYR A 335 2.46 -47.99 -32.35
#